data_AF-A0A1Y1Q2C1-F1
#
_entry.id   AF-A0A1Y1Q2C1-F1
#
_cell.length_a   1.000
_cell.length_b   1.000
_cell.length_c   1.000
_cell.angle_alpha   90.00
_cell.angle_beta   90.00
_cell.angle_gamma   90.00
#
_symmetry.space_group_name_H-M   'P 1'
#
loop_
_entity.id
_entity.type
_entity.pdbx_description
1 polymer ?
#
loop_
_entity_poly.entity_id
_entity_poly.type
_entity_poly.pdbx_seq_one_letter_code
_entity_poly.pdbx_strand_id
1 'polypeptide(L)'
;MVGCVPRTIFGGNEDVNVIVTLVISDLVGREFLLILRTSLFISEQLYFVSSKLTSDGIVDILQEWWQTFRLRLPQIQTLVINQDNGPENNSSRTQLMKRLVEFAKANQLQVQLAYYPPYHSKYHPIERVWAVLEHHWNGSLLDDLDTAVQFAKTMTWKGKHPLVKVVTQTYQTGVKLTKVAMTAIESQIERLTGLGKWFIKIAGPTEA
;
A
#
# COMPACT_ATOMS: atom_id res chain seq x y z
N MET A 1 -20.44 -11.36 16.94
CA MET A 1 -20.76 -10.09 16.26
C MET A 1 -19.46 -9.30 16.16
N VAL A 2 -18.70 -9.45 15.09
CA VAL A 2 -17.44 -8.70 14.91
C VAL A 2 -17.76 -7.55 13.98
N GLY A 3 -17.70 -6.33 14.52
CA GLY A 3 -17.86 -5.11 13.75
C GLY A 3 -16.87 -5.11 12.60
N CYS A 4 -17.39 -5.13 11.38
CA CYS A 4 -16.71 -4.55 10.23
C CYS A 4 -16.10 -3.22 10.70
N VAL A 5 -14.82 -2.93 10.42
CA VAL A 5 -14.21 -1.60 10.61
C VAL A 5 -15.25 -0.59 10.15
N PRO A 6 -15.95 0.12 11.06
CA PRO A 6 -17.13 0.86 10.68
C PRO A 6 -16.72 1.85 9.59
N ARG A 7 -17.58 2.02 8.59
CA ARG A 7 -17.46 3.12 7.62
C ARG A 7 -17.30 4.48 8.32
N THR A 8 -17.71 4.54 9.59
CA THR A 8 -17.60 5.62 10.56
C THR A 8 -16.20 5.90 11.13
N ILE A 9 -15.19 5.03 10.94
CA ILE A 9 -13.79 5.36 11.34
C ILE A 9 -13.18 6.34 10.33
N PHE A 10 -13.65 6.31 9.08
CA PHE A 10 -13.43 7.37 8.11
C PHE A 10 -14.50 8.43 8.42
N GLY A 11 -14.13 9.45 9.18
CA GLY A 11 -15.02 10.44 9.77
C GLY A 11 -16.16 10.90 8.85
N GLY A 12 -17.35 11.07 9.45
CA GLY A 12 -18.43 11.82 8.83
C GLY A 12 -18.06 13.30 8.75
N ASN A 13 -18.48 13.92 7.64
CA ASN A 13 -18.21 15.28 7.15
C ASN A 13 -16.86 15.47 6.44
N GLU A 14 -16.94 15.63 5.12
CA GLU A 14 -16.07 16.45 4.26
C GLU A 14 -14.55 16.17 4.20
N ASP A 15 -14.03 15.12 4.86
CA ASP A 15 -12.64 14.71 4.67
C ASP A 15 -12.43 14.14 3.26
N VAL A 16 -11.77 14.93 2.41
CA VAL A 16 -11.36 14.48 1.07
C VAL A 16 -10.22 13.47 1.23
N ASN A 17 -10.61 12.20 1.30
CA ASN A 17 -9.74 11.06 1.51
C ASN A 17 -9.51 10.30 0.19
N VAL A 18 -8.27 9.83 -0.05
CA VAL A 18 -8.02 8.77 -1.03
C VAL A 18 -7.67 7.49 -0.30
N ILE A 19 -8.38 6.41 -0.62
CA ILE A 19 -8.08 5.09 -0.09
C ILE A 19 -7.21 4.37 -1.10
N VAL A 20 -5.98 4.06 -0.71
CA VAL A 20 -5.07 3.18 -1.42
C VAL A 20 -5.07 1.83 -0.71
N THR A 21 -5.29 0.79 -1.47
CA THR A 21 -5.25 -0.58 -0.98
C THR A 21 -4.00 -1.23 -1.52
N LEU A 22 -3.16 -1.76 -0.63
CA LEU A 22 -1.84 -2.33 -0.93
C LEU A 22 -1.84 -3.80 -0.56
N VAL A 23 -1.53 -4.64 -1.54
CA VAL A 23 -1.22 -6.07 -1.33
C VAL A 23 0.10 -6.42 -1.98
N ILE A 24 0.82 -7.28 -1.26
CA ILE A 24 2.12 -7.82 -1.65
C ILE A 24 1.92 -9.30 -1.93
N SER A 25 2.36 -9.75 -3.10
CA SER A 25 2.34 -11.16 -3.46
C SER A 25 3.71 -11.57 -3.98
N ASP A 26 4.19 -12.71 -3.50
CA ASP A 26 5.38 -13.36 -4.04
C ASP A 26 5.06 -13.88 -5.45
N LEU A 27 5.91 -13.55 -6.42
CA LEU A 27 5.92 -14.21 -7.72
C LEU A 27 6.93 -15.38 -7.67
N VAL A 28 6.97 -16.19 -8.72
CA VAL A 28 7.91 -17.31 -8.82
C VAL A 28 9.34 -16.80 -8.65
N GLY A 29 10.01 -17.17 -7.56
CA GLY A 29 11.41 -16.79 -7.28
C GLY A 29 11.58 -15.68 -6.23
N ARG A 30 12.29 -14.59 -6.57
CA ARG A 30 12.62 -13.46 -5.67
C ARG A 30 11.91 -12.15 -6.06
N GLU A 31 10.89 -12.28 -6.88
CA GLU A 31 10.17 -11.16 -7.49
C GLU A 31 8.83 -10.97 -6.79
N PHE A 32 8.37 -9.73 -6.73
CA PHE A 32 7.18 -9.37 -5.96
C PHE A 32 6.22 -8.59 -6.83
N LEU A 33 4.93 -8.83 -6.65
CA LEU A 33 3.87 -8.00 -7.21
C LEU A 33 3.24 -7.17 -6.11
N LEU A 34 3.34 -5.85 -6.26
CA LEU A 34 2.62 -4.89 -5.45
C LEU A 34 1.42 -4.36 -6.24
N ILE A 35 0.22 -4.56 -5.72
CA ILE A 35 -1.00 -4.03 -6.32
C ILE A 35 -1.44 -2.81 -5.54
N LEU A 36 -1.51 -1.66 -6.21
CA LEU A 36 -2.11 -0.45 -5.67
C LEU A 36 -3.47 -0.24 -6.32
N ARG A 37 -4.50 -0.34 -5.48
CA ARG A 37 -5.88 -0.02 -5.85
C ARG A 37 -6.30 1.26 -5.20
N THR A 38 -6.89 2.17 -5.97
CA THR A 38 -7.40 3.44 -5.46
C THR A 38 -8.93 3.43 -5.40
N SER A 39 -9.53 4.17 -4.47
CA SER A 39 -10.99 4.36 -4.46
C SER A 39 -11.50 5.27 -5.60
N LEU A 40 -10.61 6.05 -6.22
CA LEU A 40 -10.95 7.14 -7.14
C LEU A 40 -10.76 6.79 -8.62
N PHE A 41 -9.90 5.81 -8.94
CA PHE A 41 -9.66 5.36 -10.31
C PHE A 41 -10.15 3.92 -10.51
N ILE A 42 -10.66 3.63 -11.71
CA ILE A 42 -11.11 2.28 -12.09
C ILE A 42 -9.92 1.39 -12.47
N SER A 43 -8.90 1.96 -13.10
CA SER A 43 -7.68 1.24 -13.46
C SER A 43 -6.87 0.92 -12.21
N GLU A 44 -6.43 -0.33 -12.11
CA GLU A 44 -5.55 -0.82 -11.05
C GLU A 44 -4.08 -0.56 -11.45
N GLN A 45 -3.19 -0.41 -10.47
CA GLN A 45 -1.75 -0.25 -10.72
C GLN A 45 -1.02 -1.50 -10.23
N LEU A 46 -0.28 -2.15 -11.12
CA LEU A 46 0.51 -3.34 -10.85
C LEU A 46 1.99 -2.99 -10.93
N TYR A 47 2.71 -3.13 -9.83
CA TYR A 47 4.15 -2.92 -9.76
C TYR A 47 4.86 -4.25 -9.57
N PHE A 48 5.62 -4.65 -10.57
CA PHE A 48 6.45 -5.84 -10.57
C PHE A 48 7.84 -5.46 -10.09
N VAL A 49 8.29 -6.00 -8.97
CA VAL A 49 9.60 -5.71 -8.39
C VAL A 49 10.52 -6.89 -8.66
N SER A 50 11.61 -6.66 -9.38
CA SER A 50 12.56 -7.72 -9.78
C SER A 50 13.51 -8.14 -8.65
N SER A 51 13.30 -7.63 -7.44
CA SER A 51 14.12 -7.87 -6.26
C SER A 51 13.25 -8.02 -5.02
N LYS A 52 13.86 -8.37 -3.89
CA LYS A 52 13.12 -8.53 -2.64
C LYS A 52 12.45 -7.21 -2.25
N LEU A 53 11.14 -7.24 -2.03
CA LEU A 53 10.40 -6.07 -1.58
C LEU A 53 10.78 -5.72 -0.14
N THR A 54 11.14 -4.46 0.10
CA THR A 54 11.50 -3.93 1.43
C THR A 54 10.61 -2.74 1.79
N SER A 55 10.69 -2.30 3.05
CA SER A 55 9.99 -1.09 3.49
C SER A 55 10.34 0.16 2.68
N ASP A 56 11.59 0.29 2.22
CA ASP A 56 12.00 1.39 1.35
C ASP A 56 11.35 1.28 -0.03
N GLY A 57 11.36 0.07 -0.62
CA GLY A 57 10.72 -0.16 -1.92
C GLY A 57 9.21 0.07 -1.90
N ILE A 58 8.54 -0.31 -0.82
CA ILE A 58 7.11 -0.02 -0.64
C ILE A 58 6.84 1.49 -0.65
N VAL A 59 7.62 2.27 0.10
CA VAL A 59 7.40 3.71 0.22
C VAL A 59 7.83 4.45 -1.05
N ASP A 60 8.86 3.98 -1.76
CA ASP A 60 9.29 4.57 -3.04
C ASP A 60 8.23 4.34 -4.13
N ILE A 61 7.64 3.14 -4.19
CA ILE A 61 6.50 2.87 -5.10
C ILE A 61 5.29 3.74 -4.72
N LEU A 62 4.99 3.88 -3.42
CA LEU A 62 3.93 4.76 -2.94
C LEU A 62 4.21 6.23 -3.32
N GLN A 63 5.47 6.66 -3.22
CA GLN A 63 5.90 8.01 -3.58
C GLN A 63 5.74 8.25 -5.07
N GLU A 64 6.15 7.31 -5.93
CA GLU A 64 5.98 7.40 -7.38
C GLU A 64 4.49 7.46 -7.76
N TRP A 65 3.67 6.61 -7.15
CA TRP A 65 2.22 6.63 -7.32
C TRP A 65 1.65 8.00 -6.94
N TRP A 66 2.02 8.52 -5.76
CA TRP A 66 1.53 9.82 -5.31
C TRP A 66 1.93 10.94 -6.27
N GLN A 67 3.19 11.00 -6.71
CA GLN A 67 3.65 12.02 -7.67
C GLN A 67 2.89 11.94 -9.00
N THR A 68 2.53 10.74 -9.44
CA THR A 68 1.78 10.52 -10.69
C THR A 68 0.35 11.09 -10.60
N PHE A 69 -0.30 10.94 -9.43
CA PHE A 69 -1.72 11.27 -9.28
C PHE A 69 -2.03 12.54 -8.50
N ARG A 70 -1.07 13.12 -7.75
CA ARG A 70 -1.29 14.28 -6.86
C ARG A 70 -1.96 15.46 -7.57
N LEU A 71 -1.61 15.73 -8.84
CA LEU A 71 -2.18 16.85 -9.59
C LEU A 71 -3.66 16.63 -9.94
N ARG A 72 -4.12 15.38 -9.99
CA ARG A 72 -5.53 15.01 -10.17
C ARG A 72 -6.29 14.95 -8.85
N LEU A 73 -5.58 15.10 -7.73
CA LEU A 73 -6.07 14.94 -6.36
C LEU A 73 -5.76 16.19 -5.50
N PRO A 74 -5.98 17.43 -6.01
CA PRO A 74 -5.48 18.63 -5.34
C PRO A 74 -6.14 18.92 -3.99
N GLN A 75 -7.38 18.47 -3.80
CA GLN A 75 -8.10 18.63 -2.53
C GLN A 75 -7.81 17.54 -1.50
N ILE A 76 -7.05 16.49 -1.85
CA ILE A 76 -6.79 15.37 -0.93
C ILE A 76 -5.75 15.78 0.11
N GLN A 77 -6.15 15.75 1.37
CA GLN A 77 -5.27 16.05 2.51
C GLN A 77 -4.90 14.78 3.29
N THR A 78 -5.72 13.74 3.17
CA THR A 78 -5.53 12.49 3.89
C THR A 78 -5.45 11.30 2.92
N LEU A 79 -4.37 10.55 3.05
CA LEU A 79 -4.13 9.28 2.39
C LEU A 79 -4.41 8.14 3.37
N VAL A 80 -5.45 7.36 3.10
CA VAL A 80 -5.76 6.14 3.84
C VAL A 80 -5.13 4.97 3.10
N ILE A 81 -4.26 4.21 3.76
CA ILE A 81 -3.62 3.02 3.23
C ILE A 81 -4.18 1.78 3.92
N ASN A 82 -5.00 1.05 3.20
CA ASN A 82 -5.52 -0.26 3.56
C ASN A 82 -4.50 -1.33 3.17
N GLN A 83 -4.03 -2.10 4.13
CA GLN A 83 -2.99 -3.10 3.87
C GLN A 83 -3.18 -4.34 4.74
N ASP A 84 -2.70 -5.47 4.25
CA ASP A 84 -2.52 -6.64 5.11
C ASP A 84 -1.44 -6.37 6.17
N ASN A 85 -1.39 -7.20 7.20
CA ASN A 85 -0.36 -7.12 8.23
C ASN A 85 0.77 -8.12 7.93
N GLY A 86 1.25 -8.11 6.69
CA GLY A 86 2.31 -8.96 6.17
C GLY A 86 3.70 -8.67 6.76
N PRO A 87 4.69 -9.55 6.52
CA PRO A 87 6.03 -9.39 7.05
C PRO A 87 6.72 -8.11 6.57
N GLU A 88 6.42 -7.60 5.38
CA GLU A 88 7.10 -6.46 4.75
C GLU A 88 6.50 -5.10 5.16
N ASN A 89 5.19 -5.07 5.41
CA ASN A 89 4.38 -3.85 5.56
C ASN A 89 3.74 -3.67 6.96
N ASN A 90 3.96 -4.61 7.90
CA ASN A 90 3.45 -4.43 9.25
C ASN A 90 4.07 -3.24 9.99
N SER A 91 3.32 -2.66 10.91
CA SER A 91 3.73 -1.48 11.67
C SER A 91 4.83 -1.73 12.72
N SER A 92 5.31 -2.96 12.88
CA SER A 92 6.47 -3.25 13.73
C SER A 92 7.80 -3.03 13.00
N ARG A 93 7.76 -2.87 11.67
CA ARG A 93 8.90 -2.50 10.86
C ARG A 93 9.25 -1.04 11.09
N THR A 94 10.31 -0.82 11.87
CA THR A 94 10.75 0.54 12.24
C THR A 94 11.15 1.37 11.02
N GLN A 95 11.78 0.75 10.01
CA GLN A 95 12.13 1.44 8.77
C GLN A 95 10.88 1.88 7.99
N LEU A 96 9.85 1.02 7.91
CA LEU A 96 8.59 1.38 7.28
C LEU A 96 7.96 2.60 7.95
N MET A 97 7.88 2.59 9.28
CA MET A 97 7.29 3.71 10.00
C MET A 97 8.07 5.00 9.81
N LYS A 98 9.40 4.95 9.85
CA LYS A 98 10.25 6.10 9.54
C LYS A 98 9.94 6.65 8.15
N ARG A 99 9.95 5.79 7.13
CA ARG A 99 9.74 6.17 5.72
C ARG A 99 8.35 6.73 5.48
N LEU A 100 7.31 6.17 6.12
CA LEU A 100 5.94 6.70 6.02
C LEU A 100 5.79 8.07 6.71
N VAL A 101 6.46 8.31 7.84
CA VAL A 101 6.50 9.63 8.48
C VAL A 101 7.23 10.64 7.59
N GLU A 102 8.35 10.27 6.99
CA GLU A 102 9.07 11.11 6.02
C GLU A 102 8.21 11.42 4.80
N PHE A 103 7.53 10.41 4.26
CA PHE A 103 6.59 10.55 3.14
C PHE A 103 5.45 11.52 3.47
N ALA A 104 4.80 11.35 4.63
CA ALA A 104 3.71 12.20 5.09
C ALA A 104 4.14 13.67 5.16
N LYS A 105 5.31 13.93 5.77
CA LYS A 105 5.89 15.27 5.88
C LYS A 105 6.25 15.87 4.53
N ALA A 106 6.97 15.13 3.70
CA ALA A 106 7.46 15.63 2.41
C ALA A 106 6.32 15.99 1.46
N ASN A 107 5.19 15.27 1.54
CA ASN A 107 4.04 15.49 0.69
C ASN A 107 2.94 16.32 1.35
N GLN A 108 3.16 16.80 2.58
CA GLN A 108 2.18 17.58 3.34
C GLN A 108 0.82 16.86 3.49
N LEU A 109 0.87 15.54 3.73
CA LEU A 109 -0.30 14.68 3.83
C LEU A 109 -0.44 14.10 5.24
N GLN A 110 -1.67 13.98 5.71
CA GLN A 110 -2.00 13.04 6.75
C GLN A 110 -2.02 11.62 6.16
N VAL A 111 -1.38 10.67 6.84
CA VAL A 111 -1.38 9.26 6.42
C VAL A 111 -2.04 8.41 7.48
N GLN A 112 -3.06 7.65 7.10
CA GLN A 112 -3.73 6.69 7.97
C GLN A 112 -3.45 5.28 7.47
N LEU A 113 -2.94 4.40 8.33
CA LEU A 113 -2.71 3.00 8.03
C LEU A 113 -3.80 2.18 8.70
N ALA A 114 -4.59 1.47 7.89
CA ALA A 114 -5.61 0.54 8.36
C ALA A 114 -5.18 -0.88 8.01
N TYR A 115 -4.91 -1.68 9.04
CA TYR A 115 -4.48 -3.06 8.89
C TYR A 115 -5.65 -4.02 9.01
N TYR A 116 -5.77 -4.95 8.07
CA TYR A 116 -6.74 -6.03 8.19
C TYR A 116 -6.27 -7.06 9.23
N PRO A 117 -7.14 -7.48 10.18
CA PRO A 117 -6.83 -8.57 11.09
C PRO A 117 -6.56 -9.89 10.35
N PRO A 118 -5.85 -10.84 10.98
CA PRO A 118 -5.60 -12.16 10.40
C PRO A 118 -6.92 -12.85 10.01
N TYR A 119 -6.89 -13.62 8.91
CA TYR A 119 -8.06 -14.35 8.39
C TYR A 119 -9.24 -13.49 7.90
N HIS A 120 -9.02 -12.18 7.72
CA HIS A 120 -10.03 -11.25 7.18
C HIS A 120 -9.73 -10.78 5.75
N SER A 121 -8.73 -11.38 5.07
CA SER A 121 -8.35 -11.05 3.70
C SER A 121 -9.51 -11.18 2.72
N LYS A 122 -10.47 -12.10 2.93
CA LYS A 122 -11.67 -12.23 2.07
C LYS A 122 -12.52 -10.95 1.91
N TYR A 123 -12.39 -10.00 2.83
CA TYR A 123 -13.10 -8.71 2.75
C TYR A 123 -12.29 -7.62 2.04
N HIS A 124 -11.05 -7.94 1.68
CA HIS A 124 -10.15 -7.02 1.01
C HIS A 124 -10.57 -6.88 -0.45
N PRO A 125 -10.91 -5.66 -0.93
CA PRO A 125 -11.43 -5.48 -2.29
C PRO A 125 -10.50 -5.96 -3.40
N ILE A 126 -9.20 -6.03 -3.12
CA ILE A 126 -8.19 -6.47 -4.07
C ILE A 126 -8.25 -7.97 -4.37
N GLU A 127 -8.79 -8.80 -3.46
CA GLU A 127 -8.88 -10.26 -3.68
C GLU A 127 -9.64 -10.60 -4.96
N ARG A 128 -10.59 -9.76 -5.35
CA ARG A 128 -11.35 -9.95 -6.60
C ARG A 128 -10.52 -9.63 -7.84
N VAL A 129 -9.66 -8.61 -7.75
CA VAL A 129 -8.71 -8.26 -8.83
C VAL A 129 -7.68 -9.38 -8.95
N TRP A 130 -7.19 -9.85 -7.80
CA TRP A 130 -6.25 -10.96 -7.70
C TRP A 130 -6.83 -12.24 -8.33
N ALA A 131 -8.04 -12.65 -7.96
CA ALA A 131 -8.69 -13.83 -8.53
C ALA A 131 -8.85 -13.74 -10.07
N VAL A 132 -9.13 -12.54 -10.61
CA VAL A 132 -9.18 -12.35 -12.07
C VAL A 132 -7.79 -12.45 -12.70
N LEU A 133 -6.76 -11.90 -12.05
CA LEU A 133 -5.38 -12.00 -12.52
C LEU A 133 -4.88 -13.46 -12.49
N GLU A 134 -5.08 -14.18 -11.39
CA GLU A 134 -4.76 -15.61 -11.27
C GLU A 134 -5.49 -16.43 -12.34
N HIS A 135 -6.77 -16.17 -12.56
CA HIS A 135 -7.54 -16.85 -13.59
C HIS A 135 -7.01 -16.53 -15.00
N HIS A 136 -6.63 -15.29 -15.27
CA HIS A 136 -6.03 -14.86 -16.54
C HIS A 136 -4.67 -15.50 -16.79
N TRP A 137 -3.91 -15.76 -15.72
CA TRP A 137 -2.64 -16.47 -15.76
C TRP A 137 -2.78 -17.98 -15.85
N ASN A 138 -3.95 -18.53 -15.50
CA ASN A 138 -4.15 -19.98 -15.44
C ASN A 138 -3.87 -20.65 -16.80
N GLY A 139 -3.00 -21.65 -16.80
CA GLY A 139 -2.57 -22.38 -18.00
C GLY A 139 -1.48 -21.69 -18.82
N SER A 140 -1.00 -20.51 -18.40
CA SER A 140 0.15 -19.83 -19.02
C SER A 140 1.44 -20.21 -18.30
N LEU A 141 2.53 -20.36 -19.06
CA LEU A 141 3.86 -20.51 -18.48
C LEU A 141 4.36 -19.13 -18.04
N LEU A 142 4.50 -18.93 -16.73
CA LEU A 142 5.06 -17.71 -16.13
C LEU A 142 6.46 -18.02 -15.61
N ASP A 143 7.37 -18.28 -16.54
CA ASP A 143 8.76 -18.69 -16.29
C ASP A 143 9.71 -17.51 -16.06
N ASP A 144 9.32 -16.31 -16.48
CA ASP A 144 10.09 -15.08 -16.25
C ASP A 144 9.21 -13.84 -16.01
N LEU A 145 9.84 -12.79 -15.46
CA LEU A 145 9.20 -11.53 -15.11
C LEU A 145 8.58 -10.81 -16.31
N ASP A 146 9.26 -10.78 -17.46
CA ASP A 146 8.74 -10.09 -18.64
C ASP A 146 7.46 -10.79 -19.11
N THR A 147 7.48 -12.13 -19.15
CA THR A 147 6.28 -12.91 -19.46
C THR A 147 5.13 -12.57 -18.50
N ALA A 148 5.36 -12.57 -17.18
CA ALA A 148 4.34 -12.18 -16.20
C ALA A 148 3.82 -10.75 -16.41
N VAL A 149 4.71 -9.80 -16.73
CA VAL A 149 4.37 -8.40 -17.03
C VAL A 149 3.53 -8.29 -18.30
N GLN A 150 3.89 -8.98 -19.39
CA GLN A 150 3.13 -8.95 -20.63
C GLN A 150 1.73 -9.55 -20.43
N PHE A 151 1.61 -10.67 -19.73
CA PHE A 151 0.31 -11.24 -19.40
C PHE A 151 -0.53 -10.29 -18.55
N ALA A 152 0.06 -9.67 -17.52
CA ALA A 152 -0.64 -8.70 -16.68
C ALA A 152 -1.15 -7.48 -17.47
N LYS A 153 -0.42 -7.00 -18.49
CA LYS A 153 -0.89 -5.89 -19.36
C LYS A 153 -2.14 -6.25 -20.17
N THR A 154 -2.28 -7.51 -20.56
CA THR A 154 -3.40 -7.98 -21.39
C THR A 154 -4.67 -8.29 -20.59
N MET A 155 -4.55 -8.46 -19.28
CA MET A 155 -5.72 -8.67 -18.42
C MET A 155 -6.66 -7.47 -18.50
N THR A 156 -7.94 -7.69 -18.19
CA THR A 156 -8.90 -6.60 -17.98
C THR A 156 -9.60 -6.73 -16.64
N TRP A 157 -9.80 -5.60 -15.98
CA TRP A 157 -10.64 -5.48 -14.80
C TRP A 157 -11.68 -4.39 -15.05
N LYS A 158 -12.96 -4.75 -14.95
CA LYS A 158 -14.09 -3.84 -15.27
C LYS A 158 -13.95 -3.15 -16.64
N GLY A 159 -13.45 -3.88 -17.64
CA GLY A 159 -13.26 -3.38 -19.01
C GLY A 159 -12.08 -2.42 -19.18
N LYS A 160 -11.17 -2.31 -18.21
CA LYS A 160 -9.95 -1.51 -18.31
C LYS A 160 -8.71 -2.38 -18.10
N HIS A 161 -7.66 -2.09 -18.87
CA HIS A 161 -6.34 -2.66 -18.63
C HIS A 161 -5.69 -1.99 -17.41
N PRO A 162 -4.92 -2.75 -16.60
CA PRO A 162 -4.16 -2.19 -15.51
C PRO A 162 -2.98 -1.36 -16.03
N LEU A 163 -2.50 -0.43 -15.21
CA LEU A 163 -1.22 0.22 -15.43
C LEU A 163 -0.12 -0.65 -14.84
N VAL A 164 0.72 -1.22 -15.69
CA VAL A 164 1.81 -2.13 -15.27
C VAL A 164 3.14 -1.41 -15.30
N LYS A 165 3.90 -1.48 -14.21
CA LYS A 165 5.26 -0.94 -14.09
C LYS A 165 6.22 -2.00 -13.53
N VAL A 166 7.48 -1.91 -13.94
CA VAL A 166 8.56 -2.78 -13.45
C VAL A 166 9.55 -1.93 -12.66
N VAL A 167 9.84 -2.35 -11.43
CA VAL A 167 10.79 -1.73 -10.51
C VAL A 167 12.03 -2.62 -10.45
N THR A 168 13.10 -2.16 -11.09
CA THR A 168 14.40 -2.85 -11.14
C THR A 168 15.36 -2.41 -10.04
N GLN A 169 14.99 -1.37 -9.29
CA GLN A 169 15.77 -0.88 -8.15
C GLN A 169 15.90 -1.99 -7.10
N THR A 170 17.14 -2.21 -6.66
CA THR A 170 17.43 -3.12 -5.54
C THR A 170 17.51 -2.32 -4.24
N TYR A 171 16.86 -2.82 -3.20
CA TYR A 171 16.80 -2.19 -1.89
C TYR A 171 17.61 -2.99 -0.86
N GLN A 172 18.22 -2.28 0.10
CA GLN A 172 18.94 -2.93 1.19
C GLN A 172 17.96 -3.66 2.12
N THR A 173 18.33 -4.87 2.53
CA THR A 173 17.52 -5.69 3.42
C THR A 173 18.05 -5.61 4.85
N GLY A 174 17.20 -5.88 5.84
CA GLY A 174 17.60 -5.93 7.25
C GLY A 174 17.82 -4.57 7.93
N VAL A 175 17.49 -3.47 7.26
CA VAL A 175 17.55 -2.11 7.82
C VAL A 175 16.60 -2.01 9.02
N LYS A 176 17.13 -1.59 10.17
CA LYS A 176 16.38 -1.39 11.42
C LYS A 176 16.87 -0.12 12.11
N LEU A 177 15.93 0.66 12.62
CA LEU A 177 16.25 1.81 13.48
C LEU A 177 16.68 1.34 14.87
N THR A 178 17.52 2.15 15.50
CA THR A 178 17.80 2.05 16.94
C THR A 178 16.54 2.41 17.75
N LYS A 179 16.49 1.96 19.01
CA LYS A 179 15.36 2.29 19.91
C LYS A 179 15.18 3.81 20.06
N VAL A 180 16.27 4.55 20.21
CA VAL A 180 16.26 6.02 20.34
C VAL A 180 15.65 6.67 19.10
N ALA A 181 16.10 6.28 17.90
CA ALA A 181 15.55 6.80 16.66
C ALA A 181 14.06 6.44 16.50
N MET A 182 13.67 5.22 16.88
CA MET A 182 12.27 4.80 16.81
C MET A 182 11.38 5.56 17.79
N THR A 183 11.85 5.90 18.99
CA THR A 183 11.08 6.72 19.94
C THR A 183 10.75 8.10 19.36
N ALA A 184 11.70 8.73 18.66
CA ALA A 184 11.44 9.99 17.96
C ALA A 184 10.39 9.84 16.85
N ILE A 185 10.38 8.70 16.14
CA ILE A 185 9.36 8.41 15.12
C ILE A 185 7.99 8.16 15.76
N GLU A 186 7.89 7.33 16.80
CA GLU A 186 6.63 7.04 17.49
C GLU A 186 5.99 8.31 18.10
N SER A 187 6.77 9.31 18.49
CA SER A 187 6.22 10.59 18.96
C SER A 187 5.40 11.35 17.90
N GLN A 188 5.53 10.98 16.64
CA GLN A 188 4.81 11.56 15.49
C GLN A 188 3.67 10.67 14.99
N ILE A 189 3.41 9.57 15.70
CA ILE A 189 2.47 8.53 15.34
C ILE A 189 1.40 8.44 16.42
N GLU A 190 0.14 8.56 16.02
CA GLU A 190 -1.01 8.32 16.87
C GLU A 190 -1.56 6.92 16.59
N ARG A 191 -1.66 6.08 17.62
CA ARG A 191 -2.27 4.75 17.54
C ARG A 191 -3.64 4.82 18.17
N LEU A 192 -4.70 4.54 17.41
CA LEU A 192 -6.07 4.77 17.88
C LEU A 192 -6.38 3.89 19.09
N THR A 193 -6.88 4.50 20.16
CA THR A 193 -7.31 3.79 21.38
C THR A 193 -8.35 2.72 21.04
N GLY A 194 -8.12 1.48 21.49
CA GLY A 194 -8.97 0.32 21.20
C GLY A 194 -8.60 -0.45 19.92
N LEU A 195 -7.94 0.16 18.93
CA LEU A 195 -7.43 -0.52 17.74
C LEU A 195 -5.91 -0.73 17.77
N GLY A 196 -5.15 0.11 18.47
CA GLY A 196 -3.72 -0.06 18.69
C GLY A 196 -2.93 -0.18 17.38
N LYS A 197 -2.30 -1.34 17.14
CA LYS A 197 -1.53 -1.57 15.92
C LYS A 197 -2.36 -1.69 14.64
N TRP A 198 -3.68 -1.90 14.76
CA TRP A 198 -4.56 -2.10 13.62
C TRP A 198 -4.96 -0.80 12.93
N PHE A 199 -4.78 0.33 13.60
CA PHE A 199 -5.02 1.65 13.02
C PHE A 199 -3.99 2.66 13.52
N ILE A 200 -3.28 3.25 12.58
CA ILE A 200 -2.20 4.20 12.85
C ILE A 200 -2.47 5.47 12.07
N LYS A 201 -2.34 6.61 12.73
CA LYS A 201 -2.45 7.93 12.12
C LYS A 201 -1.10 8.63 12.25
N ILE A 202 -0.57 9.05 11.12
CA ILE A 202 0.59 9.93 11.03
C ILE A 202 0.03 11.31 10.69
N ALA A 203 0.21 12.25 11.60
CA ALA A 203 -0.31 13.60 11.43
C ALA A 203 0.29 14.24 10.17
N GLY A 204 -0.57 14.92 9.41
CA GLY A 204 -0.14 15.82 8.35
C GLY A 204 0.45 17.11 8.93
N PRO A 205 0.82 18.08 8.08
CA PRO A 205 1.27 19.37 8.56
C PRO A 205 0.16 19.99 9.43
N THR A 206 0.52 20.37 10.65
CA THR A 206 -0.33 21.22 11.49
C THR A 206 -0.46 22.56 10.76
N GLU A 207 -1.69 23.00 10.49
CA GLU A 207 -1.92 24.39 10.05
C GLU A 207 -1.30 25.31 11.10
N ALA A 208 -0.35 26.15 10.65
CA ALA A 208 0.32 27.15 11.47
C ALA A 208 -0.50 28.43 11.55
#